data_AF-A0A744SPQ5-F1
#
_entry.id   AF-A0A744SPQ5-F1
#
_cell.length_a   1.000
_cell.length_b   1.000
_cell.length_c   1.000
_cell.angle_alpha   90.00
_cell.angle_beta   90.00
_cell.angle_gamma   90.00
#
_symmetry.space_group_name_H-M   'P 1'
#
loop_
_entity.id
_entity.type
_entity.pdbx_description
1 polymer ?
#
loop_
_entity_poly.entity_id
_entity_poly.type
_entity_poly.pdbx_seq_one_letter_code
_entity_poly.pdbx_strand_id
1 'polypeptide(L)'
;MTREEVIQLFEKLGVFQAALTMLSYMYNAQSALSISMYADMNEASKASTTAQKMANLVDAKIADVQSSSDKNAKTRLHQEVIDYINNPRNGITISGLTEKKLTDDQVKEKMQEYLGKFSGNSSSSYVEYVSKMPDFSAQRIQTSLTDEMGAGDLQTVKAAISAKANNLTTTVNNSQLSIQQMSNTLNLLTSARSDMQSLQYRTISAISFGK
;
A
#
# COMPACT_ATOMS: atom_id res chain seq x y z
N MET A 1 24.16 -7.72 -25.38
CA MET A 1 25.43 -7.46 -26.07
C MET A 1 26.50 -7.22 -25.03
N THR A 2 27.67 -7.81 -25.18
CA THR A 2 28.85 -7.48 -24.38
C THR A 2 29.40 -6.12 -24.80
N ARG A 3 30.34 -5.58 -24.02
CA ARG A 3 31.01 -4.31 -24.35
C ARG A 3 31.69 -4.40 -25.73
N GLU A 4 32.36 -5.51 -26.00
CA GLU A 4 33.11 -5.76 -27.23
C GLU A 4 32.16 -5.80 -28.44
N GLU A 5 31.01 -6.44 -28.31
CA GLU A 5 29.98 -6.45 -29.36
C GLU A 5 29.40 -5.05 -29.63
N VAL A 6 29.25 -4.22 -28.60
CA VAL A 6 28.76 -2.83 -28.75
C VAL A 6 29.80 -1.97 -29.48
N ILE A 7 31.09 -2.12 -29.17
CA ILE A 7 32.17 -1.40 -29.85
C ILE A 7 32.18 -1.78 -31.34
N GLN A 8 32.11 -3.07 -31.67
CA GLN A 8 32.06 -3.54 -33.05
C GLN A 8 30.81 -3.05 -33.81
N LEU A 9 29.66 -2.96 -33.12
CA LEU A 9 28.46 -2.38 -33.71
C LEU A 9 28.65 -0.89 -34.02
N PHE A 10 29.26 -0.13 -33.10
CA PHE A 10 29.48 1.31 -33.28
C PHE A 10 30.47 1.60 -34.41
N GLU A 11 31.51 0.79 -34.56
CA GLU A 11 32.44 0.87 -35.69
C GLU A 11 31.72 0.67 -37.03
N LYS A 12 30.74 -0.24 -37.11
CA LYS A 12 29.94 -0.46 -38.33
C LYS A 12 28.94 0.65 -38.65
N LEU A 13 28.35 1.28 -37.63
CA LEU A 13 27.31 2.31 -37.81
C LEU A 13 27.88 3.68 -38.19
N GLY A 14 29.14 3.94 -37.85
CA GLY A 14 29.75 5.27 -37.94
C GLY A 14 29.44 6.15 -36.72
N VAL A 15 30.31 7.12 -36.46
CA VAL A 15 30.37 7.86 -35.18
C VAL A 15 29.06 8.59 -34.85
N PHE A 16 28.43 9.25 -35.83
CA PHE A 16 27.17 9.97 -35.60
C PHE A 16 26.01 9.03 -35.25
N GLN A 17 25.87 7.92 -35.98
CA GLN A 17 24.80 6.96 -35.74
C GLN A 17 25.02 6.14 -34.46
N ALA A 18 26.28 5.86 -34.11
CA ALA A 18 26.63 5.31 -32.80
C ALA A 18 26.20 6.25 -31.65
N ALA A 19 26.49 7.55 -31.77
CA ALA A 19 26.05 8.55 -30.79
C ALA A 19 24.52 8.65 -30.68
N LEU A 20 23.81 8.66 -31.81
CA LEU A 20 22.34 8.66 -31.83
C LEU A 20 21.74 7.40 -31.21
N THR A 21 22.39 6.25 -31.41
CA THR A 21 21.98 4.98 -30.80
C THR A 21 22.14 5.03 -29.28
N MET A 22 23.27 5.53 -28.79
CA MET A 22 23.49 5.74 -27.34
C MET A 22 22.43 6.66 -26.73
N LEU A 23 22.21 7.83 -27.34
CA LEU A 23 21.22 8.80 -26.85
C LEU A 23 19.80 8.23 -26.87
N SER A 24 19.45 7.44 -27.90
CA SER A 24 18.15 6.79 -27.99
C SER A 24 17.98 5.72 -26.91
N TYR A 25 19.01 4.94 -26.62
CA TYR A 25 18.98 3.95 -25.55
C TYR A 25 18.85 4.62 -24.17
N MET A 26 19.62 5.67 -23.90
CA MET A 26 19.53 6.46 -22.67
C MET A 26 18.13 7.07 -22.51
N TYR A 27 17.56 7.63 -23.58
CA TYR A 27 16.20 8.16 -23.58
C TYR A 27 15.17 7.08 -23.23
N ASN A 28 15.25 5.91 -23.86
CA ASN A 28 14.32 4.82 -23.61
C ASN A 28 14.42 4.31 -22.17
N ALA A 29 15.63 4.14 -21.64
CA ALA A 29 15.84 3.72 -20.26
C ALA A 29 15.27 4.75 -19.27
N GLN A 30 15.54 6.04 -19.50
CA GLN A 30 15.01 7.12 -18.68
C GLN A 30 13.48 7.22 -18.77
N SER A 31 12.92 7.07 -19.96
CA SER A 31 11.47 7.09 -20.20
C SER A 31 10.77 5.94 -19.48
N ALA A 32 11.31 4.73 -19.56
CA ALA A 32 10.77 3.56 -18.87
C ALA A 32 10.73 3.76 -17.35
N LEU A 33 11.83 4.28 -16.77
CA LEU A 33 11.89 4.60 -15.35
C LEU A 33 10.87 5.69 -14.97
N SER A 34 10.71 6.73 -15.81
CA SER A 34 9.74 7.81 -15.56
C SER A 34 8.32 7.25 -15.52
N ILE A 35 7.96 6.43 -16.51
CA ILE A 35 6.62 5.84 -16.63
C ILE A 35 6.30 4.97 -15.41
N SER A 36 7.25 4.14 -14.98
CA SER A 36 7.09 3.32 -13.77
C SER A 36 6.83 4.21 -12.54
N MET A 37 7.64 5.25 -12.36
CA MET A 37 7.51 6.13 -11.19
C MET A 37 6.22 6.95 -11.21
N TYR A 38 5.73 7.35 -12.40
CA TYR A 38 4.41 7.95 -12.56
C TYR A 38 3.28 6.99 -12.19
N ALA A 39 3.39 5.71 -12.58
CA ALA A 39 2.41 4.69 -12.22
C ALA A 39 2.36 4.49 -10.69
N ASP A 40 3.52 4.33 -10.07
CA ASP A 40 3.65 4.18 -8.61
C ASP A 40 3.12 5.40 -7.86
N MET A 41 3.44 6.61 -8.32
CA MET A 41 2.94 7.85 -7.73
C MET A 41 1.42 7.97 -7.86
N ASN A 42 0.85 7.61 -9.01
CA ASN A 42 -0.60 7.66 -9.22
C ASN A 42 -1.33 6.64 -8.34
N GLU A 43 -0.79 5.43 -8.20
CA GLU A 43 -1.31 4.41 -7.31
C GLU A 43 -1.24 4.87 -5.84
N ALA A 44 -0.08 5.37 -5.40
CA ALA A 44 0.10 5.90 -4.05
C ALA A 44 -0.83 7.08 -3.75
N SER A 45 -1.04 7.97 -4.73
CA SER A 45 -1.96 9.10 -4.62
C SER A 45 -3.42 8.65 -4.45
N LYS A 46 -3.89 7.71 -5.28
CA LYS A 46 -5.23 7.12 -5.15
C LYS A 46 -5.40 6.38 -3.82
N ALA A 47 -4.39 5.63 -3.41
CA ALA A 47 -4.40 4.96 -2.12
C ALA A 47 -4.45 5.96 -0.96
N SER A 48 -3.73 7.09 -1.07
CA SER A 48 -3.72 8.15 -0.06
C SER A 48 -5.08 8.80 0.08
N THR A 49 -5.70 9.20 -1.04
CA THR A 49 -7.04 9.82 -1.02
C THR A 49 -8.10 8.85 -0.48
N THR A 50 -8.01 7.57 -0.84
CA THR A 50 -8.89 6.53 -0.29
C THR A 50 -8.68 6.38 1.23
N ALA A 51 -7.43 6.29 1.69
CA ALA A 51 -7.10 6.21 3.12
C ALA A 51 -7.63 7.43 3.89
N GLN A 52 -7.48 8.64 3.35
CA GLN A 52 -8.01 9.87 3.94
C GLN A 52 -9.53 9.84 4.02
N LYS A 53 -10.22 9.39 2.96
CA LYS A 53 -11.69 9.20 2.99
C LYS A 53 -12.08 8.23 4.11
N MET A 54 -11.38 7.10 4.25
CA MET A 54 -11.67 6.12 5.29
C MET A 54 -11.43 6.69 6.69
N ALA A 55 -10.34 7.44 6.90
CA ALA A 55 -10.06 8.11 8.16
C ALA A 55 -11.16 9.13 8.51
N ASN A 56 -11.69 9.87 7.53
CA ASN A 56 -12.78 10.82 7.75
C ASN A 56 -14.10 10.13 8.09
N LEU A 57 -14.39 8.96 7.51
CA LEU A 57 -15.56 8.15 7.90
C LEU A 57 -15.46 7.67 9.36
N VAL A 58 -14.26 7.28 9.80
CA VAL A 58 -14.03 6.94 11.21
C VAL A 58 -14.17 8.17 12.09
N ASP A 59 -13.67 9.31 11.66
CA ASP A 59 -13.77 10.58 12.41
C ASP A 59 -15.23 11.02 12.61
N ALA A 60 -16.07 10.88 11.58
CA ALA A 60 -17.50 11.13 11.71
C ALA A 60 -18.15 10.21 12.76
N LYS A 61 -17.77 8.93 12.79
CA LYS A 61 -18.23 7.97 13.81
C LYS A 61 -17.74 8.31 15.21
N ILE A 62 -16.50 8.81 15.34
CA ILE A 62 -15.97 9.31 16.61
C ILE A 62 -16.79 10.50 17.09
N ALA A 63 -17.10 11.45 16.19
CA ALA A 63 -17.90 12.62 16.52
C ALA A 63 -19.33 12.24 16.97
N ASP A 64 -19.96 11.26 16.31
CA ASP A 64 -21.27 10.72 16.73
C ASP A 64 -21.21 10.16 18.17
N VAL A 65 -20.16 9.39 18.49
CA VAL A 65 -19.99 8.80 19.83
C VAL A 65 -19.66 9.86 20.88
N GLN A 66 -18.81 10.83 20.55
CA GLN A 66 -18.40 11.89 21.47
C GLN A 66 -19.49 12.94 21.75
N SER A 67 -20.39 13.17 20.79
CA SER A 67 -21.54 14.06 20.96
C SER A 67 -22.72 13.38 21.68
N SER A 68 -22.68 12.06 21.85
CA SER A 68 -23.69 11.34 22.63
C SER A 68 -23.63 11.74 24.10
N SER A 69 -24.81 11.86 24.72
CA SER A 69 -24.94 12.10 26.15
C SER A 69 -24.60 10.87 27.00
N ASP A 70 -24.51 9.69 26.39
CA ASP A 70 -24.12 8.44 27.05
C ASP A 70 -22.58 8.30 27.07
N LYS A 71 -22.00 8.24 28.27
CA LYS A 71 -20.56 8.00 28.46
C LYS A 71 -20.09 6.66 27.92
N ASN A 72 -21.00 5.70 27.73
CA ASN A 72 -20.73 4.37 27.19
C ASN A 72 -21.20 4.22 25.74
N ALA A 73 -21.47 5.33 25.04
CA ALA A 73 -21.85 5.28 23.63
C ALA A 73 -20.82 4.49 22.82
N LYS A 74 -21.32 3.56 22.01
CA LYS A 74 -20.53 2.78 21.07
C LYS A 74 -21.18 2.85 19.70
N THR A 75 -20.37 2.70 18.67
CA THR A 75 -20.87 2.62 17.31
C THR A 75 -20.05 1.63 16.51
N ARG A 76 -20.66 1.13 15.44
CA ARG A 76 -20.00 0.23 14.50
C ARG A 76 -19.34 1.03 13.39
N LEU A 77 -18.15 0.59 12.98
CA LEU A 77 -17.48 1.13 11.79
C LEU A 77 -18.35 0.94 10.54
N HIS A 78 -18.25 1.87 9.59
CA HIS A 78 -18.82 1.67 8.28
C HIS A 78 -18.22 0.43 7.61
N GLN A 79 -19.05 -0.35 6.91
CA GLN A 79 -18.60 -1.58 6.26
C GLN A 79 -17.46 -1.32 5.26
N GLU A 80 -17.51 -0.19 4.55
CA GLU A 80 -16.44 0.25 3.63
C GLU A 80 -15.08 0.37 4.33
N VAL A 81 -15.06 0.85 5.59
CA VAL A 81 -13.83 0.96 6.39
C VAL A 81 -13.33 -0.41 6.82
N ILE A 82 -14.24 -1.30 7.24
CA ILE A 82 -13.90 -2.68 7.64
C ILE A 82 -13.29 -3.43 6.46
N ASP A 83 -13.92 -3.36 5.29
CA ASP A 83 -13.43 -4.00 4.07
C ASP A 83 -12.08 -3.42 3.63
N TYR A 84 -11.90 -2.11 3.78
CA TYR A 84 -10.64 -1.44 3.50
C TYR A 84 -9.50 -1.92 4.42
N ILE A 85 -9.75 -2.05 5.73
CA ILE A 85 -8.73 -2.53 6.68
C ILE A 85 -8.42 -4.02 6.45
N ASN A 86 -9.45 -4.84 6.22
CA ASN A 86 -9.30 -6.29 6.04
C ASN A 86 -8.66 -6.66 4.69
N ASN A 87 -8.61 -5.76 3.72
CA ASN A 87 -7.96 -6.01 2.46
C ASN A 87 -6.43 -6.13 2.65
N PRO A 88 -5.82 -7.31 2.41
CA PRO A 88 -4.39 -7.53 2.65
C PRO A 88 -3.49 -6.61 1.81
N ARG A 89 -3.98 -6.13 0.65
CA ARG A 89 -3.23 -5.22 -0.23
C ARG A 89 -3.00 -3.85 0.40
N ASN A 90 -3.85 -3.43 1.34
CA ASN A 90 -3.72 -2.14 2.00
C ASN A 90 -2.66 -2.17 3.11
N GLY A 91 -2.36 -3.35 3.66
CA GLY A 91 -1.31 -3.56 4.65
C GLY A 91 -1.53 -2.75 5.94
N ILE A 92 -2.79 -2.69 6.41
CA ILE A 92 -3.15 -1.95 7.62
C ILE A 92 -3.25 -2.92 8.78
N THR A 93 -2.43 -2.70 9.79
CA THR A 93 -2.47 -3.46 11.05
C THR A 93 -2.94 -2.54 12.16
N ILE A 94 -3.99 -2.94 12.86
CA ILE A 94 -4.54 -2.20 13.99
C ILE A 94 -4.16 -2.91 15.27
N SER A 95 -3.32 -2.27 16.06
CA SER A 95 -2.81 -2.79 17.34
C SER A 95 -3.34 -1.94 18.49
N GLY A 96 -3.64 -2.57 19.63
CA GLY A 96 -4.08 -1.87 20.83
C GLY A 96 -5.58 -1.64 20.94
N LEU A 97 -6.40 -2.46 20.28
CA LEU A 97 -7.84 -2.49 20.52
C LEU A 97 -8.12 -3.05 21.93
N THR A 98 -9.10 -2.46 22.62
CA THR A 98 -9.49 -2.89 23.97
C THR A 98 -10.03 -4.33 23.96
N GLU A 99 -9.93 -4.98 25.11
CA GLU A 99 -10.45 -6.34 25.30
C GLU A 99 -11.93 -6.32 25.72
N LYS A 100 -12.75 -7.14 25.07
CA LYS A 100 -14.17 -7.35 25.39
C LYS A 100 -14.41 -8.73 25.99
N LYS A 101 -15.53 -8.88 26.71
CA LYS A 101 -16.02 -10.21 27.11
C LYS A 101 -16.51 -10.97 25.88
N LEU A 102 -16.44 -12.29 25.91
CA LEU A 102 -17.10 -13.12 24.90
C LEU A 102 -18.61 -12.86 24.92
N THR A 103 -19.24 -12.93 23.75
CA THR A 103 -20.71 -12.95 23.66
C THR A 103 -21.23 -14.31 24.11
N ASP A 104 -22.51 -14.38 24.49
CA ASP A 104 -23.14 -15.62 24.95
C ASP A 104 -23.03 -16.76 23.91
N ASP A 105 -23.09 -16.44 22.62
CA ASP A 105 -22.94 -17.43 21.55
C ASP A 105 -21.51 -17.95 21.45
N GLN A 106 -20.51 -17.07 21.59
CA GLN A 106 -19.09 -17.47 21.64
C GLN A 106 -18.79 -18.31 22.89
N VAL A 107 -19.41 -17.98 24.03
CA VAL A 107 -19.29 -18.77 25.27
C VAL A 107 -19.89 -20.16 25.07
N LYS A 108 -21.08 -20.27 24.46
CA LYS A 108 -21.71 -21.56 24.15
C LYS A 108 -20.86 -22.38 23.19
N GLU A 109 -20.31 -21.77 22.15
CA GLU A 109 -19.43 -22.43 21.18
C GLU A 109 -18.19 -23.00 21.89
N LYS A 110 -17.53 -22.20 22.74
CA LYS A 110 -16.37 -22.66 23.54
C LYS A 110 -16.72 -23.76 24.53
N MET A 111 -17.90 -23.69 25.17
CA MET A 111 -18.39 -24.76 26.03
C MET A 111 -18.62 -26.04 25.24
N GLN A 112 -19.25 -25.96 24.06
CA GLN A 112 -19.47 -27.11 23.19
C GLN A 112 -18.14 -27.71 22.69
N GLU A 113 -17.18 -26.87 22.30
CA GLU A 113 -15.84 -27.30 21.90
C GLU A 113 -15.11 -28.02 23.04
N TYR A 114 -15.22 -27.51 24.26
CA TYR A 114 -14.65 -28.15 25.46
C TYR A 114 -15.32 -29.50 25.73
N LEU A 115 -16.65 -29.55 25.74
CA LEU A 115 -17.40 -30.79 25.98
C LEU A 115 -17.13 -31.84 24.88
N GLY A 116 -16.97 -31.42 23.63
CA GLY A 116 -16.66 -32.30 22.50
C GLY A 116 -15.27 -32.93 22.55
N LYS A 117 -14.35 -32.40 23.37
CA LYS A 117 -13.00 -32.96 23.58
C LYS A 117 -12.95 -34.07 24.63
N PHE A 118 -14.06 -34.34 25.32
CA PHE A 118 -14.14 -35.42 26.27
C PHE A 118 -14.13 -36.79 25.55
N SER A 119 -13.23 -37.69 25.97
CA SER A 119 -13.16 -39.07 25.43
C SER A 119 -13.29 -40.16 26.51
N GLY A 120 -13.74 -39.81 27.70
CA GLY A 120 -13.95 -40.76 28.79
C GLY A 120 -15.17 -41.65 28.59
N ASN A 121 -15.14 -42.82 29.19
CA ASN A 121 -16.13 -43.90 29.05
C ASN A 121 -16.95 -44.13 30.33
N SER A 122 -16.85 -43.25 31.32
CA SER A 122 -17.61 -43.34 32.58
C SER A 122 -18.26 -42.01 32.98
N SER A 123 -19.46 -42.06 33.55
CA SER A 123 -20.18 -40.87 34.02
C SER A 123 -19.40 -40.09 35.09
N SER A 124 -18.64 -40.78 35.94
CA SER A 124 -17.77 -40.15 36.94
C SER A 124 -16.68 -39.31 36.28
N SER A 125 -16.06 -39.81 35.20
CA SER A 125 -15.04 -39.05 34.45
C SER A 125 -15.62 -37.83 33.73
N TYR A 126 -16.87 -37.90 33.26
CA TYR A 126 -17.55 -36.74 32.65
C TYR A 126 -17.85 -35.65 33.69
N VAL A 127 -18.38 -36.02 34.86
CA VAL A 127 -18.65 -35.06 35.95
C VAL A 127 -17.37 -34.39 36.42
N GLU A 128 -16.28 -35.14 36.57
CA GLU A 128 -14.98 -34.58 36.91
C GLU A 128 -14.45 -33.66 35.80
N TYR A 129 -14.61 -34.02 34.53
CA TYR A 129 -14.21 -33.20 33.40
C TYR A 129 -14.96 -31.87 33.34
N VAL A 130 -16.29 -31.90 33.50
CA VAL A 130 -17.12 -30.69 33.55
C VAL A 130 -16.79 -29.83 34.78
N SER A 131 -16.45 -30.43 35.92
CA SER A 131 -16.06 -29.69 37.13
C SER A 131 -14.75 -28.91 36.96
N LYS A 132 -13.90 -29.30 36.00
CA LYS A 132 -12.64 -28.61 35.63
C LYS A 132 -12.83 -27.64 34.46
N MET A 133 -14.06 -27.41 34.00
CA MET A 133 -14.35 -26.49 32.91
C MET A 133 -13.95 -25.06 33.30
N PRO A 134 -13.17 -24.35 32.45
CA PRO A 134 -12.86 -22.94 32.67
C PRO A 134 -14.11 -22.07 32.65
N ASP A 135 -14.12 -20.98 33.40
CA ASP A 135 -15.14 -19.94 33.25
C ASP A 135 -14.91 -19.15 31.96
N PHE A 136 -15.53 -19.61 30.86
CA PHE A 136 -15.46 -18.96 29.55
C PHE A 136 -16.14 -17.58 29.53
N SER A 137 -17.02 -17.26 30.48
CA SER A 137 -17.69 -15.96 30.56
C SER A 137 -16.76 -14.86 31.12
N ALA A 138 -15.74 -15.26 31.89
CA ALA A 138 -14.70 -14.37 32.38
C ALA A 138 -13.57 -14.13 31.36
N GLN A 139 -13.49 -14.94 30.29
CA GLN A 139 -12.49 -14.77 29.25
C GLN A 139 -12.66 -13.45 28.49
N ARG A 140 -11.53 -12.90 28.07
CA ARG A 140 -11.44 -11.65 27.32
C ARG A 140 -10.84 -11.93 25.95
N ILE A 141 -11.35 -11.26 24.93
CA ILE A 141 -10.85 -11.28 23.55
C ILE A 141 -10.66 -9.85 23.07
N GLN A 142 -9.73 -9.62 22.14
CA GLN A 142 -9.62 -8.31 21.50
C GLN A 142 -10.91 -7.94 20.78
N THR A 143 -11.29 -6.67 20.85
CA THR A 143 -12.38 -6.11 20.06
C THR A 143 -12.10 -6.27 18.58
N SER A 144 -13.05 -6.81 17.83
CA SER A 144 -12.98 -6.95 16.37
C SER A 144 -13.49 -5.68 15.69
N LEU A 145 -13.04 -5.43 14.46
CA LEU A 145 -13.48 -4.31 13.63
C LEU A 145 -14.98 -4.35 13.29
N THR A 146 -15.62 -5.51 13.42
CA THR A 146 -17.05 -5.70 13.22
C THR A 146 -17.91 -5.36 14.44
N ASP A 147 -17.27 -5.21 15.60
CA ASP A 147 -17.96 -4.94 16.86
C ASP A 147 -18.31 -3.45 17.00
N GLU A 148 -19.15 -3.16 17.99
CA GLU A 148 -19.37 -1.79 18.44
C GLU A 148 -18.16 -1.32 19.25
N MET A 149 -17.59 -0.20 18.84
CA MET A 149 -16.35 0.37 19.38
C MET A 149 -16.66 1.70 20.06
N GLY A 150 -15.99 1.94 21.19
CA GLY A 150 -16.01 3.25 21.84
C GLY A 150 -15.06 4.24 21.15
N ALA A 151 -15.14 5.52 21.53
CA ALA A 151 -14.31 6.58 20.95
C ALA A 151 -12.80 6.28 20.99
N GLY A 152 -12.31 5.67 22.07
CA GLY A 152 -10.88 5.30 22.21
C GLY A 152 -10.41 4.30 21.16
N ASP A 153 -11.16 3.22 20.95
CA ASP A 153 -10.82 2.20 19.94
C ASP A 153 -10.97 2.75 18.52
N LEU A 154 -11.99 3.57 18.26
CA LEU A 154 -12.14 4.27 16.99
C LEU A 154 -10.97 5.23 16.72
N GLN A 155 -10.43 5.88 17.75
CA GLN A 155 -9.24 6.72 17.64
C GLN A 155 -8.02 5.88 17.22
N THR A 156 -7.86 4.67 17.77
CA THR A 156 -6.81 3.71 17.38
C THR A 156 -6.95 3.32 15.92
N VAL A 157 -8.18 3.03 15.46
CA VAL A 157 -8.46 2.71 14.05
C VAL A 157 -8.13 3.89 13.14
N LYS A 158 -8.60 5.11 13.49
CA LYS A 158 -8.30 6.34 12.74
C LYS A 158 -6.79 6.56 12.65
N ALA A 159 -6.07 6.42 13.76
CA ALA A 159 -4.62 6.63 13.80
C ALA A 159 -3.88 5.68 12.84
N ALA A 160 -4.26 4.39 12.80
CA ALA A 160 -3.67 3.42 11.88
C ALA A 160 -3.92 3.79 10.40
N ILE A 161 -5.16 4.17 10.06
CA ILE A 161 -5.52 4.57 8.69
C ILE A 161 -4.82 5.88 8.31
N SER A 162 -4.81 6.88 9.19
CA SER A 162 -4.14 8.16 8.96
C SER A 162 -2.62 8.02 8.84
N ALA A 163 -2.00 7.10 9.60
CA ALA A 163 -0.58 6.78 9.44
C ALA A 163 -0.29 6.23 8.03
N LYS A 164 -1.14 5.33 7.52
CA LYS A 164 -1.04 4.83 6.14
C LYS A 164 -1.18 5.97 5.12
N ALA A 165 -2.17 6.84 5.28
CA ALA A 165 -2.37 8.00 4.39
C ALA A 165 -1.15 8.94 4.37
N ASN A 166 -0.58 9.22 5.53
CA ASN A 166 0.61 10.08 5.67
C ASN A 166 1.83 9.45 4.99
N ASN A 167 2.06 8.14 5.18
CA ASN A 167 3.14 7.43 4.52
C ASN A 167 3.02 7.48 3.00
N LEU A 168 1.81 7.26 2.46
CA LEU A 168 1.54 7.36 1.03
C LEU A 168 1.75 8.77 0.49
N THR A 169 1.36 9.79 1.25
CA THR A 169 1.61 11.20 0.92
C THR A 169 3.10 11.49 0.84
N THR A 170 3.91 10.96 1.77
CA THR A 170 5.37 11.06 1.71
C THR A 170 5.95 10.41 0.45
N THR A 171 5.47 9.22 0.07
CA THR A 171 5.88 8.57 -1.19
C THR A 171 5.57 9.43 -2.40
N VAL A 172 4.38 10.03 -2.47
CA VAL A 172 3.99 10.93 -3.57
C VAL A 172 4.91 12.15 -3.63
N ASN A 173 5.16 12.80 -2.49
CA ASN A 173 6.03 13.98 -2.42
C ASN A 173 7.46 13.66 -2.87
N ASN A 174 8.02 12.54 -2.42
CA ASN A 174 9.36 12.11 -2.82
C ASN A 174 9.44 11.77 -4.32
N SER A 175 8.38 11.16 -4.85
CA SER A 175 8.28 10.80 -6.27
C SER A 175 8.15 12.04 -7.16
N GLN A 176 7.49 13.09 -6.69
CA GLN A 176 7.29 14.33 -7.45
C GLN A 176 8.61 15.03 -7.78
N LEU A 177 9.52 15.15 -6.81
CA LEU A 177 10.86 15.72 -7.04
C LEU A 177 11.66 14.88 -8.04
N SER A 178 11.62 13.57 -7.86
CA SER A 178 12.32 12.63 -8.74
C SER A 178 11.80 12.74 -10.17
N ILE A 179 10.48 12.82 -10.35
CA ILE A 179 9.81 13.02 -11.65
C ILE A 179 10.26 14.32 -12.32
N GLN A 180 10.39 15.41 -11.57
CA GLN A 180 10.86 16.69 -12.10
C GLN A 180 12.28 16.57 -12.66
N GLN A 181 13.19 15.93 -11.91
CA GLN A 181 14.55 15.68 -12.39
C GLN A 181 14.53 14.83 -13.67
N MET A 182 13.70 13.79 -13.70
CA MET A 182 13.60 12.92 -14.87
C MET A 182 13.06 13.65 -16.11
N SER A 183 12.07 14.53 -15.94
CA SER A 183 11.55 15.38 -17.01
C SER A 183 12.63 16.29 -17.59
N ASN A 184 13.43 16.91 -16.73
CA ASN A 184 14.57 17.73 -17.15
C ASN A 184 15.61 16.91 -17.94
N THR A 185 15.94 15.70 -17.46
CA THR A 185 16.86 14.79 -18.17
C THR A 185 16.30 14.35 -19.52
N LEU A 186 15.00 14.03 -19.62
CA LEU A 186 14.36 13.65 -20.87
C LEU A 186 14.38 14.79 -21.90
N ASN A 187 14.12 16.02 -21.45
CA ASN A 187 14.22 17.20 -22.30
C ASN A 187 15.66 17.41 -22.78
N LEU A 188 16.64 17.28 -21.89
CA LEU A 188 18.06 17.38 -22.25
C LEU A 188 18.48 16.32 -23.27
N LEU A 189 18.08 15.06 -23.08
CA LEU A 189 18.38 13.97 -24.02
C LEU A 189 17.72 14.18 -25.37
N THR A 190 16.50 14.72 -25.39
CA THR A 190 15.79 15.05 -26.63
C THR A 190 16.53 16.14 -27.41
N SER A 191 16.95 17.21 -26.73
CA SER A 191 17.75 18.28 -27.33
C SER A 191 19.10 17.77 -27.84
N ALA A 192 19.85 17.03 -27.01
CA ALA A 192 21.14 16.47 -27.40
C ALA A 192 21.04 15.54 -28.63
N ARG A 193 19.97 14.74 -28.71
CA ARG A 193 19.70 13.89 -29.87
C ARG A 193 19.43 14.73 -31.12
N SER A 194 18.60 15.77 -31.01
CA SER A 194 18.30 16.69 -32.11
C SER A 194 19.57 17.40 -32.61
N ASP A 195 20.42 17.87 -31.70
CA ASP A 195 21.69 18.52 -32.03
C ASP A 195 22.63 17.58 -32.79
N MET A 196 22.72 16.31 -32.36
CA MET A 196 23.52 15.30 -33.05
C MET A 196 22.99 14.97 -34.45
N GLN A 197 21.66 14.95 -34.64
CA GLN A 197 21.06 14.77 -35.97
C GLN A 197 21.37 15.95 -36.89
N SER A 198 21.25 17.18 -36.38
CA SER A 198 21.57 18.39 -37.12
C SER A 198 23.05 18.44 -37.51
N LEU A 199 23.94 18.12 -36.57
CA LEU A 199 25.38 18.05 -36.83
C LEU A 199 25.71 17.00 -37.89
N GLN A 200 25.13 15.80 -37.78
CA GLN A 200 25.31 14.75 -38.80
C GLN A 200 24.90 15.26 -40.19
N TYR A 201 23.71 15.86 -40.30
CA TYR A 201 23.22 16.40 -41.57
C TYR A 201 24.17 17.45 -42.14
N ARG A 202 24.59 18.43 -41.32
CA ARG A 202 25.49 19.50 -41.73
C ARG A 202 26.83 18.95 -42.22
N THR A 203 27.42 18.00 -41.50
CA THR A 203 28.70 17.39 -41.88
C THR A 203 28.60 16.66 -43.22
N ILE A 204 27.54 15.87 -43.44
CA ILE A 204 27.35 15.14 -44.71
C ILE A 204 27.06 16.12 -45.85
N SER A 205 26.19 17.11 -45.63
CA SER A 205 25.78 18.07 -46.67
C SER A 205 26.91 18.98 -47.14
N ALA A 206 27.97 19.16 -46.34
CA ALA A 206 29.15 19.94 -46.71
C ALA A 206 30.02 19.24 -47.76
N ILE A 207 29.83 17.93 -48.00
CA ILE A 207 30.59 17.16 -48.98
C ILE A 207 29.93 17.33 -50.35
N SER A 208 30.58 18.08 -51.24
CA SER A 208 30.18 18.20 -52.64
C SER A 208 30.79 17.06 -53.47
N PHE A 209 29.96 16.31 -54.19
CA PHE A 209 30.44 15.33 -55.16
C PHE A 209 30.56 15.97 -56.55
N GLY A 210 31.70 15.78 -57.22
CA GLY A 210 31.93 16.26 -58.59
C GLY A 210 32.34 17.74 -58.71
N LYS A 211 32.87 18.33 -57.64
CA LYS A 211 33.60 19.60 -57.65
C LYS A 211 35.00 19.39 -57.09
#